data_AF-A0A5C5WB38-F1
#
_entry.id   AF-A0A5C5WB38-F1
#
_cell.length_a   1.000
_cell.length_b   1.000
_cell.length_c   1.000
_cell.angle_alpha   90.00
_cell.angle_beta   90.00
_cell.angle_gamma   90.00
#
_symmetry.space_group_name_H-M   'P 1'
#
loop_
_entity.id
_entity.type
_entity.pdbx_description
1 polymer ?
#
loop_
_entity_poly.entity_id
_entity_poly.type
_entity_poly.pdbx_seq_one_letter_code
_entity_poly.pdbx_strand_id
1 'polypeptide(L)'
;MSHRVEYPLLLVCVLALQTGCGQPVPATAPQAATVAPTGPAAVATTSELRVAAERFVAALLSGDAAGASRWLTPTAAQRVATEPDLLASVGPSELALEIAEARLVDTDQGVVQCLLTPTGEGQTEELLCLLRRGSNGWRVFGLAWDSGLGAEPRVLQFEPADETEATAGQYVEAPATRPAARTAAIDAEPAADRR
;
A
#
# COMPACT_ATOMS: atom_id res chain seq x y z
N MET A 1 -45.34 -13.09 14.56
CA MET A 1 -45.14 -14.43 13.95
C MET A 1 -43.65 -14.63 13.83
N SER A 2 -43.11 -15.39 14.79
CA SER A 2 -41.68 -15.59 15.01
C SER A 2 -41.20 -16.74 14.14
N HIS A 3 -40.21 -16.50 13.27
CA HIS A 3 -39.46 -17.58 12.64
C HIS A 3 -38.11 -17.71 13.35
N ARG A 4 -38.06 -18.64 14.31
CA ARG A 4 -36.82 -19.21 14.81
C ARG A 4 -36.29 -20.16 13.74
N VAL A 5 -35.07 -19.93 13.28
CA VAL A 5 -34.35 -20.89 12.44
C VAL A 5 -33.30 -21.54 13.34
N GLU A 6 -33.61 -22.76 13.77
CA GLU A 6 -32.72 -23.68 14.45
C GLU A 6 -32.10 -24.59 13.39
N TYR A 7 -30.78 -24.63 13.26
CA TYR A 7 -30.07 -25.69 12.55
C TYR A 7 -28.70 -25.94 13.18
N PRO A 8 -28.21 -27.19 13.15
CA PRO A 8 -27.84 -27.90 14.36
C PRO A 8 -26.33 -28.12 14.46
N LEU A 9 -25.93 -28.27 15.72
CA LEU A 9 -24.69 -28.86 16.18
C LEU A 9 -24.45 -30.23 15.48
N LEU A 10 -23.50 -30.27 14.54
CA LEU A 10 -23.01 -31.51 13.94
C LEU A 10 -21.50 -31.65 14.17
N LEU A 11 -21.24 -32.27 15.32
CA LEU A 11 -20.03 -32.95 15.76
C LEU A 11 -19.64 -34.09 14.80
N VAL A 12 -18.43 -34.10 14.23
CA VAL A 12 -17.64 -35.34 13.96
C VAL A 12 -16.14 -35.02 13.93
N CYS A 13 -15.39 -35.77 14.73
CA CYS A 13 -13.93 -35.83 14.84
C CYS A 13 -13.28 -36.58 13.67
N VAL A 14 -12.13 -36.12 13.18
CA VAL A 14 -11.05 -37.02 12.70
C VAL A 14 -9.69 -36.47 13.15
N LEU A 15 -9.18 -37.04 14.24
CA LEU A 15 -7.77 -37.05 14.59
C LEU A 15 -7.01 -37.86 13.52
N ALA A 16 -6.02 -37.25 12.86
CA ALA A 16 -4.96 -37.97 12.16
C ALA A 16 -3.62 -37.63 12.82
N LEU A 17 -3.23 -38.48 13.76
CA LEU A 17 -1.88 -38.56 14.33
C LEU A 17 -0.93 -39.06 13.23
N GLN A 18 -0.14 -38.16 12.65
CA GLN A 18 1.00 -38.52 11.79
C GLN A 18 2.28 -38.42 12.64
N THR A 19 2.64 -39.53 13.26
CA THR A 19 3.97 -39.79 13.83
C THR A 19 4.97 -39.98 12.68
N GLY A 20 5.77 -38.96 12.39
CA GLY A 20 6.88 -39.04 11.43
C GLY A 20 8.23 -39.19 12.15
N CYS A 21 8.76 -40.42 12.15
CA CYS A 21 10.16 -40.73 12.48
C CYS A 21 11.08 -39.93 11.54
N GLY A 22 12.05 -39.16 12.04
CA GLY A 22 13.36 -39.70 12.38
C GLY A 22 14.27 -39.78 11.15
N GLN A 23 14.68 -38.65 10.58
CA GLN A 23 15.78 -38.62 9.61
C GLN A 23 17.11 -38.27 10.32
N PRO A 24 18.21 -38.98 9.99
CA PRO A 24 19.53 -38.70 10.55
C PRO A 24 20.05 -37.35 10.04
N VAL A 25 20.55 -36.55 10.98
CA VAL A 25 21.21 -35.27 10.75
C VAL A 25 22.58 -35.53 10.12
N PRO A 26 22.86 -35.08 8.89
CA PRO A 26 24.22 -35.10 8.37
C PRO A 26 25.07 -34.06 9.12
N ALA A 27 26.25 -34.47 9.56
CA ALA A 27 27.23 -33.62 10.21
C ALA A 27 27.59 -32.44 9.29
N THR A 28 27.17 -31.24 9.69
CA THR A 28 27.49 -29.98 9.02
C THR A 28 28.96 -29.67 9.24
N ALA A 29 29.75 -29.77 8.17
CA ALA A 29 31.10 -29.22 8.14
C ALA A 29 31.04 -27.69 8.38
N PRO A 30 32.04 -27.08 9.04
CA PRO A 30 32.10 -25.64 9.23
C PRO A 30 32.22 -24.96 7.86
N GLN A 31 31.09 -24.49 7.34
CA GLN A 31 31.05 -23.66 6.15
C GLN A 31 31.67 -22.33 6.54
N ALA A 32 32.86 -22.07 6.00
CA ALA A 32 33.50 -20.78 6.05
C ALA A 32 32.47 -19.72 5.62
N ALA A 33 32.20 -18.77 6.51
CA ALA A 33 31.31 -17.66 6.24
C ALA A 33 31.93 -16.83 5.10
N THR A 34 31.54 -17.15 3.86
CA THR A 34 31.76 -16.29 2.72
C THR A 34 30.90 -15.05 2.95
N VAL A 35 31.53 -13.99 3.47
CA VAL A 35 30.94 -12.66 3.54
C VAL A 35 30.58 -12.27 2.12
N ALA A 36 29.28 -12.33 1.78
CA ALA A 36 28.81 -11.87 0.49
C ALA A 36 29.21 -10.41 0.34
N PRO A 37 29.78 -10.00 -0.81
CA PRO A 37 30.13 -8.61 -1.04
C PRO A 37 28.87 -7.77 -0.88
N THR A 38 28.90 -6.86 0.09
CA THR A 38 27.90 -5.80 0.22
C THR A 38 28.02 -4.94 -1.03
N GLY A 39 27.23 -5.29 -2.05
CA GLY A 39 27.13 -4.52 -3.27
C GLY A 39 26.68 -3.09 -2.94
N PRO A 40 27.03 -2.11 -3.78
CA PRO A 40 26.58 -0.74 -3.60
C PRO A 40 25.05 -0.72 -3.44
N ALA A 41 24.59 -0.12 -2.34
CA ALA A 41 23.17 0.05 -2.09
C ALA A 41 22.55 0.76 -3.30
N ALA A 42 21.69 0.05 -4.04
CA ALA A 42 21.03 0.61 -5.20
C ALA A 42 20.22 1.83 -4.76
N VAL A 43 20.58 3.00 -5.29
CA VAL A 43 19.86 4.26 -5.04
C VAL A 43 18.42 4.06 -5.50
N ALA A 44 17.47 4.25 -4.58
CA ALA A 44 16.06 4.17 -4.92
C ALA A 44 15.71 5.17 -6.02
N THR A 45 14.92 4.74 -7.00
CA THR A 45 14.44 5.63 -8.07
C THR A 45 12.93 5.81 -7.97
N THR A 46 12.45 7.02 -8.31
CA THR A 46 11.01 7.32 -8.39
C THR A 46 10.27 6.41 -9.39
N SER A 47 10.98 5.81 -10.36
CA SER A 47 10.41 4.82 -11.28
C SER A 47 9.94 3.56 -10.56
N GLU A 48 10.65 3.09 -9.53
CA GLU A 48 10.24 1.88 -8.80
C GLU A 48 8.98 2.13 -7.98
N LEU A 49 8.84 3.34 -7.41
CA LEU A 49 7.63 3.77 -6.69
C LEU A 49 6.42 3.75 -7.63
N ARG A 50 6.56 4.38 -8.82
CA ARG A 50 5.50 4.45 -9.83
C ARG A 50 5.00 3.05 -10.19
N VAL A 51 5.91 2.11 -10.47
CA VAL A 51 5.54 0.73 -10.83
C VAL A 51 4.80 0.04 -9.68
N ALA A 52 5.26 0.18 -8.44
CA ALA A 52 4.60 -0.45 -7.30
C ALA A 52 3.18 0.11 -7.07
N ALA A 53 3.01 1.43 -7.13
CA ALA A 53 1.72 2.09 -7.00
C ALA A 53 0.78 1.74 -8.16
N GLU A 54 1.25 1.81 -9.41
CA GLU A 54 0.45 1.46 -10.59
C GLU A 54 -0.07 0.02 -10.52
N ARG A 55 0.79 -0.94 -10.16
CA ARG A 55 0.40 -2.35 -10.04
C ARG A 55 -0.60 -2.60 -8.92
N PHE A 56 -0.41 -1.91 -7.78
CA PHE A 56 -1.36 -1.98 -6.67
C PHE A 56 -2.72 -1.42 -7.06
N VAL A 57 -2.77 -0.20 -7.61
CA VAL A 57 -4.03 0.47 -7.96
C VAL A 57 -4.74 -0.24 -9.11
N ALA A 58 -4.02 -0.71 -10.14
CA ALA A 58 -4.61 -1.51 -11.20
C ALA A 58 -5.26 -2.81 -10.69
N ALA A 59 -4.66 -3.46 -9.68
CA ALA A 59 -5.25 -4.62 -9.03
C ALA A 59 -6.53 -4.26 -8.25
N LEU A 60 -6.55 -3.11 -7.56
CA LEU A 60 -7.75 -2.61 -6.89
C LEU A 60 -8.89 -2.35 -7.89
N LEU A 61 -8.61 -1.60 -8.96
CA LEU A 61 -9.61 -1.22 -9.97
C LEU A 61 -10.18 -2.43 -10.74
N SER A 62 -9.44 -3.53 -10.83
CA SER A 62 -9.90 -4.78 -11.44
C SER A 62 -10.59 -5.73 -10.46
N GLY A 63 -10.69 -5.36 -9.18
CA GLY A 63 -11.25 -6.22 -8.14
C GLY A 63 -10.34 -7.40 -7.75
N ASP A 64 -9.07 -7.41 -8.17
CA ASP A 64 -8.08 -8.44 -7.81
C ASP A 64 -7.48 -8.14 -6.44
N ALA A 65 -8.27 -8.38 -5.38
CA ALA A 65 -7.83 -8.19 -4.00
C ALA A 65 -6.58 -9.02 -3.64
N ALA A 66 -6.44 -10.21 -4.22
CA ALA A 66 -5.28 -11.07 -4.00
C ALA A 66 -4.02 -10.50 -4.67
N GLY A 67 -4.16 -9.96 -5.88
CA GLY A 67 -3.10 -9.23 -6.58
C GLY A 67 -2.69 -7.96 -5.84
N ALA A 68 -3.66 -7.16 -5.38
CA ALA A 68 -3.42 -5.93 -4.62
C ALA A 68 -2.66 -6.24 -3.32
N SER A 69 -3.04 -7.30 -2.61
CA SER A 69 -2.42 -7.71 -1.35
C SER A 69 -0.92 -8.04 -1.48
N ARG A 70 -0.43 -8.42 -2.66
CA ARG A 70 1.00 -8.70 -2.90
C ARG A 70 1.87 -7.44 -2.90
N TRP A 71 1.24 -6.29 -3.12
CA TRP A 71 1.89 -4.98 -3.14
C TRP A 71 1.78 -4.25 -1.81
N LEU A 72 1.08 -4.82 -0.84
CA LEU A 72 1.08 -4.34 0.54
C LEU A 72 2.37 -4.76 1.26
N THR A 73 2.75 -4.00 2.27
CA THR A 73 3.74 -4.48 3.25
C THR A 73 3.17 -5.70 4.00
N PRO A 74 4.01 -6.54 4.64
CA PRO A 74 3.51 -7.69 5.39
C PRO A 74 2.49 -7.30 6.48
N THR A 75 2.76 -6.23 7.22
CA THR A 75 1.86 -5.71 8.26
C THR A 75 0.55 -5.20 7.66
N ALA A 76 0.62 -4.44 6.55
CA ALA A 76 -0.58 -3.96 5.88
C ALA A 76 -1.42 -5.12 5.30
N ALA A 77 -0.78 -6.12 4.70
CA ALA A 77 -1.44 -7.31 4.19
C ALA A 77 -2.16 -8.09 5.30
N GLN A 78 -1.53 -8.24 6.47
CA GLN A 78 -2.14 -8.89 7.63
C GLN A 78 -3.39 -8.13 8.10
N ARG A 79 -3.33 -6.79 8.12
CA ARG A 79 -4.47 -5.97 8.51
C ARG A 79 -5.62 -6.07 7.51
N VAL A 80 -5.34 -5.93 6.22
CA VAL A 80 -6.35 -6.08 5.16
C VAL A 80 -6.98 -7.48 5.17
N ALA A 81 -6.20 -8.53 5.48
CA ALA A 81 -6.74 -9.88 5.62
C ALA A 81 -7.69 -10.03 6.83
N THR A 82 -7.50 -9.20 7.87
CA THR A 82 -8.36 -9.18 9.08
C THR A 82 -9.58 -8.28 8.87
N GLU A 83 -9.42 -7.20 8.12
CA GLU A 83 -10.43 -6.17 7.85
C GLU A 83 -10.59 -6.01 6.31
N PRO A 84 -11.24 -6.97 5.62
CA PRO A 84 -11.33 -6.96 4.16
C PRO A 84 -12.09 -5.74 3.61
N ASP A 85 -12.96 -5.14 4.41
CA ASP A 85 -13.75 -3.96 4.05
C ASP A 85 -12.88 -2.71 3.82
N LEU A 86 -11.63 -2.70 4.30
CA LEU A 86 -10.70 -1.58 4.12
C LEU A 86 -10.42 -1.28 2.64
N LEU A 87 -10.42 -2.30 1.78
CA LEU A 87 -10.20 -2.14 0.34
C LEU A 87 -11.48 -2.32 -0.49
N ALA A 88 -12.55 -2.86 0.11
CA ALA A 88 -13.81 -3.13 -0.58
C ALA A 88 -14.48 -1.86 -1.14
N SER A 89 -14.20 -0.70 -0.52
CA SER A 89 -14.75 0.59 -0.96
C SER A 89 -14.22 1.04 -2.33
N VAL A 90 -13.10 0.50 -2.80
CA VAL A 90 -12.49 0.90 -4.08
C VAL A 90 -13.16 0.18 -5.26
N GLY A 91 -13.59 -1.06 -5.07
CA GLY A 91 -14.43 -1.83 -6.00
C GLY A 91 -13.91 -1.96 -7.45
N PRO A 92 -14.50 -2.88 -8.25
CA PRO A 92 -14.34 -2.78 -9.69
C PRO A 92 -14.99 -1.48 -10.16
N SER A 93 -14.21 -0.62 -10.78
CA SER A 93 -14.66 0.70 -11.21
C SER A 93 -14.13 1.01 -12.60
N GLU A 94 -14.95 1.67 -13.43
CA GLU A 94 -14.54 2.13 -14.75
C GLU A 94 -13.76 3.45 -14.60
N LEU A 95 -12.65 3.40 -13.86
CA LEU A 95 -11.75 4.53 -13.66
C LEU A 95 -10.49 4.33 -14.50
N ALA A 96 -10.13 5.35 -15.27
CA ALA A 96 -8.81 5.47 -15.87
C ALA A 96 -7.81 5.91 -14.79
N LEU A 97 -6.72 5.15 -14.65
CA LEU A 97 -5.61 5.47 -13.78
C LEU A 97 -4.57 6.33 -14.50
N GLU A 98 -4.22 7.47 -13.92
CA GLU A 98 -3.06 8.28 -14.30
C GLU A 98 -2.11 8.43 -13.10
N ILE A 99 -0.81 8.21 -13.32
CA ILE A 99 0.22 8.51 -12.31
C ILE A 99 0.71 9.94 -12.51
N ALA A 100 0.17 10.86 -11.71
CA ALA A 100 0.51 12.27 -11.79
C ALA A 100 1.93 12.53 -11.28
N GLU A 101 2.28 12.04 -10.08
CA GLU A 101 3.54 12.37 -9.42
C GLU A 101 4.07 11.21 -8.58
N ALA A 102 5.40 11.15 -8.43
CA ALA A 102 6.07 10.22 -7.53
C ALA A 102 7.27 10.91 -6.88
N ARG A 103 7.31 10.89 -5.55
CA ARG A 103 8.33 11.56 -4.74
C ARG A 103 8.89 10.60 -3.71
N LEU A 104 10.21 10.63 -3.52
CA LEU A 104 10.85 10.05 -2.35
C LEU A 104 10.72 11.04 -1.19
N VAL A 105 10.23 10.55 -0.07
CA VAL A 105 10.15 11.30 1.19
C VAL A 105 11.44 11.08 1.97
N ASP A 106 11.90 9.84 1.99
CA ASP A 106 13.15 9.40 2.60
C ASP A 106 13.79 8.31 1.71
N THR A 107 14.93 7.79 2.13
CA THR A 107 15.66 6.66 1.57
C THR A 107 14.81 5.39 1.44
N ASP A 108 13.85 5.18 2.35
CA ASP A 108 12.97 4.02 2.40
C ASP A 108 11.47 4.36 2.33
N GLN A 109 11.10 5.63 2.16
CA GLN A 109 9.72 6.07 2.06
C GLN A 109 9.45 6.92 0.83
N GLY A 110 8.25 6.76 0.28
CA GLY A 110 7.85 7.45 -0.92
C GLY A 110 6.34 7.61 -1.02
N VAL A 111 5.92 8.56 -1.83
CA VAL A 111 4.51 8.83 -2.11
C VAL A 111 4.31 8.87 -3.62
N VAL A 112 3.21 8.28 -4.08
CA VAL A 112 2.78 8.36 -5.47
C VAL A 112 1.37 8.91 -5.52
N GLN A 113 1.18 9.98 -6.28
CA GLN A 113 -0.11 10.58 -6.58
C GLN A 113 -0.71 9.88 -7.81
N CYS A 114 -1.89 9.31 -7.62
CA CYS A 114 -2.70 8.69 -8.64
C CYS A 114 -3.98 9.52 -8.85
N LEU A 115 -4.32 9.81 -10.10
CA LEU A 115 -5.61 10.39 -10.47
C LEU A 115 -6.49 9.29 -11.06
N LEU A 116 -7.70 9.19 -10.55
CA LEU A 116 -8.69 8.19 -10.94
C LEU A 116 -9.84 8.91 -11.62
N THR A 117 -9.91 8.82 -12.94
CA THR A 117 -10.91 9.55 -13.74
C THR A 117 -11.97 8.58 -14.26
N PRO A 118 -13.27 8.77 -13.96
CA PRO A 118 -14.34 7.99 -14.56
C PRO A 118 -14.29 8.04 -16.09
N THR A 119 -14.50 6.90 -16.75
CA THR A 119 -14.58 6.84 -18.22
C THR A 119 -15.85 7.49 -18.79
N GLY A 120 -16.87 7.70 -17.95
CA GLY A 120 -18.10 8.42 -18.25
C GLY A 120 -18.18 9.79 -17.58
N GLU A 121 -19.38 10.22 -17.22
CA GLU A 121 -19.56 11.41 -16.41
C GLU A 121 -19.16 11.14 -14.95
N GLY A 122 -18.30 12.00 -14.42
CA GLY A 122 -17.91 11.95 -13.02
C GLY A 122 -16.74 12.87 -12.73
N GLN A 123 -16.40 12.98 -11.46
CA GLN A 123 -15.27 13.79 -11.02
C GLN A 123 -14.01 12.92 -10.92
N THR A 124 -12.87 13.46 -11.29
CA THR A 124 -11.57 12.84 -11.03
C THR A 124 -11.32 12.82 -9.53
N GLU A 125 -11.03 11.64 -9.00
CA GLU A 125 -10.64 11.41 -7.62
C GLU A 125 -9.11 11.32 -7.52
N GLU A 126 -8.58 11.61 -6.35
CA GLU A 126 -7.15 11.57 -6.08
C GLU A 126 -6.85 10.53 -5.01
N LEU A 127 -5.89 9.66 -5.32
CA LEU A 127 -5.39 8.61 -4.44
C LEU A 127 -3.89 8.77 -4.26
N LEU A 128 -3.45 8.97 -3.02
CA LEU A 128 -2.03 8.91 -2.66
C LEU A 128 -1.70 7.51 -2.14
N CYS A 129 -0.78 6.84 -2.82
CA CYS A 129 -0.17 5.62 -2.34
C CYS A 129 1.04 5.98 -1.47
N LEU A 130 1.02 5.58 -0.20
CA LEU A 130 2.16 5.72 0.71
C LEU A 130 2.97 4.41 0.64
N LEU A 131 4.23 4.51 0.24
CA LEU A 131 5.10 3.35 0.00
C LEU A 131 6.30 3.34 0.92
N ARG A 132 6.70 2.13 1.33
CA ARG A 132 7.89 1.85 2.12
C ARG A 132 8.74 0.80 1.39
N ARG A 133 10.06 0.94 1.44
CA ARG A 133 11.02 0.01 0.82
C ARG A 133 11.25 -1.17 1.77
N GLY A 134 10.77 -2.35 1.39
CA GLY A 134 11.05 -3.60 2.09
C GLY A 134 12.13 -4.43 1.40
N SER A 135 12.41 -5.62 1.94
CA SER A 135 13.35 -6.59 1.34
C SER A 135 12.95 -7.03 -0.07
N ASN A 136 11.66 -6.92 -0.41
CA ASN A 136 11.09 -7.32 -1.70
C ASN A 136 10.76 -6.10 -2.60
N GLY A 137 11.37 -4.95 -2.33
CA GLY A 137 11.13 -3.69 -3.03
C GLY A 137 10.06 -2.81 -2.38
N TRP A 138 9.56 -1.83 -3.13
CA TRP A 138 8.54 -0.88 -2.65
C TRP A 138 7.18 -1.57 -2.45
N ARG A 139 6.56 -1.27 -1.32
CA ARG A 139 5.25 -1.81 -0.93
C ARG A 139 4.41 -0.72 -0.29
N VAL A 140 3.10 -0.79 -0.50
CA VAL A 140 2.13 0.15 0.04
C VAL A 140 1.87 -0.15 1.51
N PHE A 141 2.01 0.86 2.37
CA PHE A 141 1.73 0.77 3.81
C PHE A 141 0.58 1.68 4.27
N GLY A 142 0.08 2.53 3.37
CA GLY A 142 -1.10 3.36 3.61
C GLY A 142 -1.62 4.00 2.34
N LEU A 143 -2.84 4.54 2.42
CA LEU A 143 -3.51 5.29 1.37
C LEU A 143 -4.05 6.60 1.93
N ALA A 144 -4.10 7.64 1.11
CA ALA A 144 -4.96 8.80 1.34
C ALA A 144 -5.84 9.04 0.11
N TRP A 145 -7.12 9.29 0.33
CA TRP A 145 -8.11 9.40 -0.72
C TRP A 145 -8.87 10.73 -0.61
N ASP A 146 -8.91 11.50 -1.70
CA ASP A 146 -9.69 12.73 -1.82
C ASP A 146 -10.64 12.59 -3.02
N SER A 147 -11.94 12.64 -2.75
CA SER A 147 -12.97 12.50 -3.79
C SER A 147 -13.22 13.80 -4.59
N GLY A 148 -12.50 14.88 -4.31
CA GLY A 148 -12.61 16.16 -5.02
C GLY A 148 -13.90 16.96 -4.76
N LEU A 149 -14.84 16.42 -4.00
CA LEU A 149 -16.16 17.02 -3.72
C LEU A 149 -16.16 17.96 -2.50
N GLY A 150 -14.99 18.46 -2.10
CA GLY A 150 -14.83 19.22 -0.85
C GLY A 150 -15.04 18.38 0.41
N ALA A 151 -15.10 17.05 0.26
CA ALA A 151 -15.10 16.11 1.38
C ALA A 151 -13.72 16.11 2.05
N GLU A 152 -13.70 15.79 3.34
CA GLU A 152 -12.43 15.61 4.05
C GLU A 152 -11.69 14.39 3.49
N PRO A 153 -10.40 14.53 3.13
CA PRO A 153 -9.61 13.42 2.64
C PRO A 153 -9.55 12.29 3.67
N ARG A 154 -9.81 11.07 3.20
CA ARG A 154 -9.79 9.87 4.04
C ARG A 154 -8.40 9.27 4.02
N VAL A 155 -7.75 9.21 5.17
CA VAL A 155 -6.49 8.49 5.33
C VAL A 155 -6.78 7.09 5.84
N LEU A 156 -6.28 6.10 5.11
CA LEU A 156 -6.28 4.70 5.49
C LEU A 156 -4.84 4.26 5.76
N GLN A 157 -4.44 4.32 7.03
CA GLN A 157 -3.14 3.86 7.46
C GLN A 157 -3.24 2.40 7.88
N PHE A 158 -2.49 1.50 7.24
CA PHE A 158 -2.57 0.07 7.54
C PHE A 158 -1.65 -0.31 8.71
N GLU A 159 -0.52 0.36 8.85
CA GLU A 159 0.43 0.14 9.93
C GLU A 159 0.21 1.14 11.08
N PRO A 160 0.52 0.78 12.33
CA PRO A 160 0.64 1.79 13.38
C PRO A 160 1.67 2.84 12.94
N ALA A 161 1.42 4.11 13.23
CA ALA A 161 2.45 5.12 13.09
C ALA A 161 3.57 4.74 14.07
N ASP A 162 4.70 4.25 13.55
CA ASP A 162 5.92 4.30 14.32
C ASP A 162 6.15 5.77 14.70
N GLU A 163 6.64 6.06 15.91
CA GLU A 163 6.79 7.42 16.46
C GLU A 163 7.65 8.38 15.59
N THR A 164 8.27 7.88 14.52
CA THR A 164 8.81 8.67 13.41
C THR A 164 7.67 9.16 12.49
N GLU A 165 7.07 10.27 12.88
CA GLU A 165 6.02 11.02 12.18
C GLU A 165 6.36 11.34 10.71
N ALA A 166 5.84 10.54 9.79
CA ALA A 166 5.49 11.01 8.45
C ALA A 166 3.95 10.98 8.37
N THR A 167 3.32 12.01 8.93
CA THR A 167 1.88 12.08 9.05
C THR A 167 1.28 12.20 7.66
N ALA A 168 0.46 11.22 7.26
CA ALA A 168 -0.23 11.22 5.97
C ALA A 168 -0.95 12.56 5.64
N GLY A 169 -1.34 13.31 6.68
CA GLY A 169 -1.93 14.65 6.56
C GLY A 169 -1.00 15.72 5.97
N GLN A 170 0.33 15.58 6.06
CA GLN A 170 1.27 16.52 5.42
C GLN A 170 1.28 16.43 3.89
N TYR A 171 0.82 15.30 3.33
CA TYR A 171 0.70 15.14 1.89
C TYR A 171 -0.62 15.67 1.33
N VAL A 172 -1.53 16.10 2.20
CA VAL A 172 -2.88 16.57 1.84
C VAL A 172 -3.10 18.01 2.29
N GLU A 173 -2.07 18.84 2.22
CA GLU A 173 -2.23 20.28 2.46
C GLU A 173 -2.88 20.95 1.24
N ALA A 174 -4.19 21.17 1.38
CA ALA A 174 -5.13 21.95 0.55
C ALA A 174 -5.82 21.24 -0.64
N PRO A 175 -7.16 21.44 -0.80
CA PRO A 175 -7.91 20.97 -1.96
C PRO A 175 -7.42 21.67 -3.24
N ALA A 176 -7.10 20.88 -4.26
CA ALA A 176 -6.62 21.40 -5.53
C ALA A 176 -7.68 22.29 -6.20
N THR A 177 -7.42 23.59 -6.28
CA THR A 177 -8.24 24.52 -7.08
C THR A 177 -7.93 24.40 -8.58
N ARG A 178 -7.08 23.46 -9.00
CA ARG A 178 -6.55 23.34 -10.37
C ARG A 178 -6.20 21.89 -10.72
N PRO A 179 -6.31 21.46 -11.99
CA PRO A 179 -5.91 20.11 -12.43
C PRO A 179 -4.39 19.87 -12.45
N ALA A 180 -3.60 20.62 -11.70
CA ALA A 180 -2.14 20.47 -11.66
C ALA A 180 -1.74 19.60 -10.47
N ALA A 181 -0.73 18.73 -10.66
CA ALA A 181 -0.18 17.84 -9.64
C ALA A 181 0.17 18.59 -8.33
N ARG A 182 -0.23 18.02 -7.18
CA ARG A 182 -0.19 18.70 -5.85
C ARG A 182 1.21 18.73 -5.24
N THR A 183 2.07 17.76 -5.52
CA THR A 183 3.34 17.59 -4.77
C THR A 183 4.46 18.55 -5.22
N ALA A 184 4.30 19.23 -6.36
CA ALA A 184 5.25 20.23 -6.87
C ALA A 184 5.30 21.54 -6.05
N ALA A 185 4.33 21.80 -5.16
CA ALA A 185 4.23 23.08 -4.45
C ALA A 185 5.06 23.18 -3.15
N ILE A 186 5.59 22.06 -2.63
CA ILE A 186 6.24 22.02 -1.31
C ILE A 186 7.70 22.53 -1.36
N ASP A 187 8.39 22.46 -2.49
CA ASP A 187 9.81 22.87 -2.60
C ASP A 187 10.04 24.28 -3.21
N ALA A 188 8.97 25.03 -3.47
CA ALA A 188 9.07 26.39 -4.00
C ALA A 188 9.07 27.45 -2.87
N GLU A 189 10.04 27.39 -1.97
CA GLU A 189 10.32 28.52 -1.07
C GLU A 189 10.84 29.70 -1.91
N PRO A 190 10.20 30.89 -1.88
CA PRO A 190 10.70 32.04 -2.60
C PRO A 190 11.97 32.51 -1.89
N ALA A 191 13.10 32.48 -2.60
CA ALA A 191 14.34 33.13 -2.20
C ALA A 191 14.07 34.63 -1.95
N ALA A 192 13.76 34.96 -0.70
CA ALA A 192 13.53 36.33 -0.27
C ALA A 192 14.87 37.08 -0.27
N ASP A 193 15.00 37.93 -1.29
CA ASP A 193 15.66 39.23 -1.31
C ASP A 193 16.27 39.66 0.04
N ARG A 194 17.57 39.41 0.23
CA ARG A 194 18.39 40.14 1.22
C ARG A 194 19.20 41.19 0.47
N ARG A 195 18.71 42.43 0.52
CA ARG A 195 19.53 43.62 0.31
C ARG A 195 20.32 43.95 1.58
#